data_AF-A0A0L1L2G1-F1
#
_entry.id   AF-A0A0L1L2G1-F1
#
_cell.length_a   1.000
_cell.length_b   1.000
_cell.length_c   1.000
_cell.angle_alpha   90.00
_cell.angle_beta   90.00
_cell.angle_gamma   90.00
#
_symmetry.space_group_name_H-M   'P 1'
#
loop_
_entity.id
_entity.type
_entity.pdbx_description
1 polymer ?
#
loop_
_entity_poly.entity_id
_entity_poly.type
_entity_poly.pdbx_seq_one_letter_code
_entity_poly.pdbx_strand_id
1 'polypeptide(L)' 'FFLVGLELKREFVAGDLREIKKSIVPVAAAAGGVVVPALIYAAINLTSPETLRGWAIPTATDIAFAV' A
#
# COMPACT_ATOMS: atom_id res chain seq x y z
N PHE A 1 14.11 1.45 -2.50
CA PHE A 1 13.47 2.71 -2.05
C PHE A 1 13.89 3.94 -2.84
N PHE A 2 15.18 4.19 -3.13
CA PHE A 2 15.61 5.41 -3.84
C PHE A 2 14.92 5.64 -5.19
N LEU A 3 14.91 4.64 -6.08
CA LEU A 3 14.21 4.72 -7.38
C LEU A 3 12.70 4.96 -7.24
N VAL A 4 12.05 4.20 -6.34
CA VAL A 4 10.62 4.35 -6.04
C VAL A 4 10.31 5.77 -5.53
N GLY A 5 11.19 6.35 -4.71
CA GLY A 5 11.04 7.72 -4.23
C GLY A 5 11.19 8.78 -5.33
N LEU A 6 12.07 8.55 -6.32
CA LEU A 6 12.21 9.42 -7.49
C LEU A 6 10.97 9.35 -8.40
N GLU A 7 10.41 8.15 -8.60
CA GLU A 7 9.19 7.97 -9.40
C GLU A 7 7.99 8.64 -8.71
N LEU A 8 7.80 8.40 -7.41
CA LEU A 8 6.76 9.08 -6.62
C LEU A 8 6.87 10.60 -6.74
N LYS A 9 8.08 11.16 -6.57
CA LYS A 9 8.31 12.60 -6.72
C LYS A 9 7.93 13.08 -8.12
N ARG A 10 8.27 12.33 -9.17
CA ARG A 10 7.90 12.66 -10.55
C ARG A 10 6.38 12.65 -10.72
N GLU A 11 5.70 11.62 -10.22
CA GLU A 11 4.24 11.47 -10.26
C GLU A 11 3.53 12.66 -9.58
N PHE A 12 4.08 13.13 -8.45
CA PHE A 12 3.55 14.28 -7.71
C PHE A 12 3.72 15.61 -8.45
N VAL A 13 4.80 15.77 -9.23
CA VAL A 13 5.15 17.05 -9.89
C VAL A 13 4.59 17.14 -11.32
N ALA A 14 4.58 16.03 -12.04
CA ALA A 14 4.26 15.98 -13.47
C ALA A 14 3.32 14.83 -13.87
N GLY A 15 2.92 13.97 -12.94
CA GLY A 15 2.02 12.83 -13.19
C GLY A 15 0.62 13.03 -12.63
N ASP A 16 -0.12 11.93 -12.57
CA ASP A 16 -1.54 11.92 -12.19
C ASP A 16 -1.78 12.15 -10.70
N LEU A 17 -0.74 12.04 -9.86
CA LEU A 17 -0.83 12.38 -8.43
C LEU A 17 -0.88 13.89 -8.16
N ARG A 18 -0.60 14.72 -9.15
CA ARG A 18 -0.66 16.19 -9.03
C ARG A 18 -2.09 16.74 -8.94
N GLU A 19 -3.02 16.10 -9.64
CA GLU A 19 -4.42 16.53 -9.67
C GLU A 19 -5.22 15.77 -8.60
N ILE A 20 -5.74 16.48 -7.61
CA ILE A 20 -6.51 15.88 -6.48
C ILE A 20 -7.66 14.98 -6.98
N LYS A 21 -8.34 15.38 -8.06
CA LYS A 21 -9.42 14.58 -8.66
C LYS A 21 -8.94 13.24 -9.22
N LYS A 22 -7.73 13.18 -9.76
CA LYS A 22 -7.13 11.96 -10.32
C LYS A 22 -6.42 11.13 -9.25
N SER A 23 -5.88 11.76 -8.21
CA SER A 23 -5.14 11.07 -7.15
C SER A 23 -6.05 10.36 -6.14
N ILE A 24 -7.31 10.80 -5.97
CA ILE A 24 -8.25 10.18 -5.03
C ILE A 24 -8.46 8.68 -5.30
N VAL A 25 -8.66 8.29 -6.56
CA VAL A 25 -8.91 6.89 -6.92
C VAL A 25 -7.72 5.98 -6.60
N PRO A 26 -6.48 6.25 -7.08
CA PRO A 26 -5.33 5.41 -6.77
C PRO A 26 -4.95 5.45 -5.29
N VAL A 27 -5.11 6.59 -4.60
CA VAL A 27 -4.86 6.66 -3.15
C VAL A 27 -5.86 5.81 -2.37
N ALA A 28 -7.15 5.88 -2.71
CA ALA A 28 -8.17 5.05 -2.07
C ALA A 28 -7.97 3.57 -2.37
N ALA A 29 -7.60 3.22 -3.61
CA ALA A 29 -7.31 1.85 -4.01
C ALA A 29 -6.08 1.29 -3.26
N ALA A 30 -4.99 2.06 -3.14
CA ALA A 30 -3.80 1.68 -2.40
C ALA A 30 -4.10 1.52 -0.90
N ALA A 31 -4.83 2.47 -0.31
CA ALA A 31 -5.24 2.40 1.09
C ALA A 31 -6.10 1.15 1.36
N GLY A 32 -7.08 0.88 0.49
CA GLY A 32 -7.92 -0.33 0.58
C GLY A 32 -7.10 -1.62 0.44
N GLY A 33 -6.17 -1.65 -0.52
CA GLY A 33 -5.27 -2.78 -0.75
C GLY A 33 -4.32 -3.09 0.41
N VAL A 34 -4.03 -2.11 1.28
CA VAL A 34 -3.25 -2.32 2.51
C VAL A 34 -4.15 -2.67 3.69
N VAL A 35 -5.25 -1.91 3.89
CA VAL A 35 -6.11 -2.03 5.08
C VAL A 35 -6.85 -3.36 5.11
N VAL A 36 -7.39 -3.82 3.98
CA VAL A 36 -8.19 -5.06 3.92
C VAL A 36 -7.36 -6.30 4.30
N PRO A 37 -6.22 -6.61 3.67
CA PRO A 37 -5.42 -7.77 4.06
C PRO A 37 -4.81 -7.64 5.46
N ALA A 38 -4.45 -6.43 5.89
CA ALA A 38 -4.00 -6.19 7.27
C ALA A 38 -5.06 -6.57 8.30
N LEU A 39 -6.32 -6.13 8.09
CA LEU A 39 -7.44 -6.44 8.97
C LEU A 39 -7.79 -7.92 8.95
N ILE A 40 -7.80 -8.56 7.78
CA ILE A 40 -8.04 -10.01 7.66
C ILE A 40 -6.97 -10.79 8.44
N TYR A 41 -5.70 -10.46 8.25
CA TYR A 41 -4.61 -11.10 8.97
C TYR A 41 -4.69 -10.88 10.48
N ALA A 42 -4.94 -9.64 10.90
CA ALA A 42 -5.06 -9.31 12.32
C ALA A 42 -6.24 -10.06 12.95
N ALA A 43 -7.40 -10.10 12.29
CA ALA A 43 -8.59 -10.82 12.75
C ALA A 43 -8.35 -12.32 12.93
N ILE A 44 -7.62 -12.95 12.00
CA ILE A 44 -7.25 -14.38 12.09
C ILE A 44 -6.25 -14.62 13.24
N ASN A 45 -5.36 -13.67 13.52
CA ASN A 45 -4.28 -13.81 14.49
C ASN A 45 -4.58 -13.20 15.86
N LEU A 46 -5.83 -12.81 16.15
CA LEU A 46 -6.23 -12.15 17.41
C LEU A 46 -5.85 -12.93 18.68
N THR A 47 -5.81 -14.26 18.61
CA THR A 47 -5.48 -15.14 19.74
C THR A 47 -3.98 -15.36 19.94
N SER A 48 -3.14 -14.85 19.04
CA SER A 48 -1.69 -15.09 19.01
C SER A 48 -0.92 -13.76 19.04
N PRO A 49 -0.59 -13.22 20.23
CA PRO A 49 0.11 -11.94 20.39
C PRO A 49 1.43 -11.84 19.63
N GLU A 50 2.12 -12.96 19.45
CA GLU A 50 3.41 -13.02 18.75
C GLU A 50 3.26 -12.82 17.24
N THR A 51 2.17 -13.32 16.64
CA THR A 51 1.96 -13.24 15.19
C THR A 51 1.29 -11.94 14.75
N LEU A 52 0.63 -11.22 15.66
CA LEU A 52 0.00 -9.91 15.39
C LEU A 52 0.97 -8.87 14.82
N ARG A 53 2.28 -8.96 15.11
CA ARG A 53 3.31 -8.08 14.51
C ARG A 53 3.51 -8.30 13.01
N GLY A 54 3.06 -9.44 12.48
CA GLY A 54 3.19 -9.83 11.07
C GLY A 54 2.14 -9.24 10.13
N TRP A 55 1.27 -8.33 10.60
CA TRP A 55 0.17 -7.78 9.80
C TRP A 55 0.61 -7.07 8.51
N ALA A 56 1.84 -6.57 8.44
CA ALA A 56 2.38 -5.92 7.25
C ALA A 56 2.82 -6.90 6.15
N ILE A 57 3.06 -8.18 6.47
CA ILE A 57 3.50 -9.21 5.52
C ILE A 57 2.53 -9.38 4.34
N PRO A 58 1.20 -9.57 4.56
CA PRO A 58 0.25 -9.72 3.45
C PRO A 58 -0.04 -8.41 2.69
N THR A 59 0.42 -7.26 3.20
CA THR A 59 0.20 -5.95 2.53
C THR A 59 1.31 -5.60 1.54
N ALA A 60 2.46 -6.28 1.63
CA ALA A 60 3.59 -6.00 0.75
C ALA A 60 3.35 -6.59 -0.65
N THR A 61 3.07 -5.73 -1.63
CA THR A 61 3.00 -6.10 -3.04
C THR A 61 4.37 -5.87 -3.69
N ASP A 62 4.93 -6.90 -4.34
CA ASP A 62 6.14 -6.76 -5.13
C ASP A 62 5.83 -6.11 -6.48
N ILE A 63 6.30 -4.87 -6.65
CA ILE A 63 6.08 -4.08 -7.86
C ILE A 63 6.72 -4.75 -9.08
N ALA A 64 7.83 -5.50 -8.92
CA ALA A 64 8.50 -6.14 -10.05
C ALA A 64 7.67 -7.28 -10.68
N PHE A 65 6.72 -7.85 -9.94
CA PHE A 65 5.83 -8.92 -10.41
C PHE A 65 4.41 -8.45 -10.75
N ALA A 66 4.03 -7.26 -10.28
CA ALA A 66 2.67 -6.75 -10.43
C ALA A 66 2.45 -5.93 -11.73
N VAL A 67 3.53 -5.62 -12.47
CA VAL A 67 3.50 -4.85 -13.74
C VAL A 67 3.45 -5.78 -14.94
#